data_AF-A0A7S0K0Q0-F1
#
_entry.id   AF-A0A7S0K0Q0-F1
#
_cell.length_a   1.000
_cell.length_b   1.000
_cell.length_c   1.000
_cell.angle_alpha   90.00
_cell.angle_beta   90.00
_cell.angle_gamma   90.00
#
_symmetry.space_group_name_H-M   'P 1'
#
loop_
_entity.id
_entity.type
_entity.pdbx_description
1 polymer ?
#
loop_
_entity_poly.entity_id
_entity_poly.type
_entity_poly.pdbx_seq_one_letter_code
_entity_poly.pdbx_strand_id
1 'polypeptide(L)'
;MQSTARRRLSLPARTEAATRTVGPSRRPSSMKLVTRIGGRVRDALASLDRAVGMPQGSAAVAAAVAAAGLLLAWGVSSHRNEARIKKIIQDARARREARMQLDTAALEAVEAKLLDSGKAIDAGLVLTKSAVELGKMVASREITSVALVAFFARRALTVNGALNAITETCFREALAEARLVDEHLDSGSDPKG
;
A
#
# COMPACT_ATOMS: atom_id res chain seq x y z
N MET A 1 -38.90 -55.48 36.11
CA MET A 1 -37.54 -55.41 36.68
C MET A 1 -36.79 -54.31 35.94
N GLN A 2 -36.27 -53.34 36.72
CA GLN A 2 -35.21 -52.35 36.45
C GLN A 2 -35.40 -51.40 35.24
N SER A 3 -35.69 -50.10 35.39
CA SER A 3 -35.13 -49.01 36.23
C SER A 3 -33.68 -48.64 35.92
N THR A 4 -33.50 -47.54 35.20
CA THR A 4 -32.42 -46.52 35.32
C THR A 4 -32.76 -45.39 34.35
N ALA A 5 -33.45 -44.31 34.70
CA ALA A 5 -33.03 -43.19 35.55
C ALA A 5 -31.70 -42.53 35.11
N ARG A 6 -31.78 -41.49 34.27
CA ARG A 6 -30.87 -40.34 34.39
C ARG A 6 -31.63 -39.02 34.34
N ARG A 7 -31.44 -38.30 35.44
CA ARG A 7 -31.96 -36.99 35.83
C ARG A 7 -31.22 -35.86 35.10
N ARG A 8 -31.99 -34.79 34.87
CA ARG A 8 -31.65 -33.36 34.96
C ARG A 8 -30.55 -32.85 34.00
N LEU A 9 -30.89 -31.80 33.24
CA LEU A 9 -30.50 -30.45 33.66
C LEU A 9 -31.41 -29.42 33.00
N SER A 10 -31.91 -28.55 33.87
CA SER A 10 -32.78 -27.40 33.65
C SER A 10 -32.13 -26.35 32.74
N LEU A 11 -32.94 -25.86 31.80
CA LEU A 11 -32.70 -24.61 31.07
C LEU A 11 -32.47 -23.44 32.05
N PRO A 12 -31.37 -22.68 31.94
CA PRO A 12 -31.32 -21.36 32.55
C PRO A 12 -32.03 -20.35 31.64
N ALA A 13 -32.64 -19.39 32.31
CA ALA A 13 -33.52 -18.37 31.78
C ALA A 13 -32.83 -17.44 30.76
N ARG A 14 -33.67 -16.95 29.84
CA ARG A 14 -33.48 -15.72 29.06
C ARG A 14 -32.80 -14.65 29.92
N THR A 15 -31.58 -14.29 29.56
CA THR A 15 -30.96 -13.04 29.96
C THR A 15 -31.01 -12.09 28.76
N GLU A 16 -31.50 -10.90 29.03
CA GLU A 16 -31.81 -9.84 28.08
C GLU A 16 -30.59 -9.47 27.23
N ALA A 17 -30.83 -9.36 25.93
CA ALA A 17 -29.88 -8.84 24.97
C ALA A 17 -29.66 -7.34 25.24
N ALA A 18 -28.62 -7.03 26.02
CA ALA A 18 -28.08 -5.68 26.10
C ALA A 18 -27.37 -5.35 24.79
N THR A 19 -28.05 -4.59 23.94
CA THR A 19 -27.49 -3.83 22.81
C THR A 19 -26.39 -2.90 23.32
N ARG A 20 -25.15 -3.40 23.37
CA ARG A 20 -23.96 -2.55 23.49
C ARG A 20 -23.65 -1.97 22.12
N THR A 21 -24.14 -0.76 21.91
CA THR A 21 -23.61 0.17 20.91
C THR A 21 -22.10 0.31 21.11
N VAL A 22 -21.31 -0.17 20.15
CA VAL A 22 -19.89 0.13 20.08
C VAL A 22 -19.76 1.59 19.67
N GLY A 23 -19.72 2.47 20.67
CA GLY A 23 -19.39 3.88 20.49
C GLY A 23 -17.98 4.03 19.90
N PRO A 24 -17.72 5.09 19.13
CA PRO A 24 -16.44 5.29 18.47
C PRO A 24 -15.30 5.29 19.50
N SER A 25 -14.27 4.50 19.22
CA SER A 25 -12.97 4.52 19.91
C SER A 25 -12.41 5.94 19.85
N ARG A 26 -12.72 6.75 20.88
CA ARG A 26 -12.13 8.07 21.10
C ARG A 26 -10.68 7.84 21.52
N ARG A 27 -9.78 7.71 20.54
CA ARG A 27 -8.36 7.99 20.78
C ARG A 27 -8.30 9.39 21.42
N PRO A 28 -7.69 9.54 22.61
CA PRO A 28 -7.59 10.84 23.23
C PRO A 28 -6.84 11.76 22.26
N SER A 29 -7.42 12.91 21.96
CA SER A 29 -6.77 13.96 21.19
C SER A 29 -5.38 14.22 21.80
N SER A 30 -4.37 14.40 20.95
CA SER A 30 -2.95 14.53 21.31
C SER A 30 -2.68 15.47 22.49
N MET A 31 -3.47 16.54 22.59
CA MET A 31 -3.44 17.51 23.68
C MET A 31 -3.79 16.93 25.06
N LYS A 32 -4.70 15.94 25.12
CA LYS A 32 -5.07 15.21 26.35
C LYS A 32 -4.02 14.19 26.77
N LEU A 33 -3.22 13.64 25.84
CA LEU A 33 -2.15 12.71 26.18
C LEU A 33 -0.92 13.45 26.72
N VAL A 34 -0.56 14.58 26.11
CA VAL A 34 0.53 15.45 26.57
C VAL A 34 0.21 16.06 27.94
N THR A 35 -1.02 16.51 28.19
CA THR A 35 -1.42 16.99 29.53
C THR A 35 -1.47 15.87 30.57
N ARG A 36 -1.87 14.65 30.19
CA ARG A 36 -1.90 13.49 31.11
C ARG A 36 -0.50 12.97 31.45
N ILE A 37 0.43 12.99 30.49
CA ILE A 37 1.85 12.67 30.74
C ILE A 37 2.51 13.79 31.56
N GLY A 38 2.24 15.05 31.22
CA GLY A 38 2.70 16.20 32.02
C GLY A 38 2.17 16.18 33.46
N GLY A 39 0.94 15.75 33.67
CA GLY A 39 0.35 15.51 35.00
C GLY A 39 1.10 14.42 35.77
N ARG A 40 1.34 13.26 35.17
CA ARG A 40 2.08 12.17 35.84
C ARG A 40 3.55 12.50 36.11
N VAL A 41 4.21 13.25 35.23
CA VAL A 41 5.58 13.73 35.46
C VAL A 41 5.59 14.74 36.61
N ARG A 42 4.59 15.62 36.69
CA ARG A 42 4.41 16.54 37.82
C ARG A 42 4.15 15.78 39.13
N ASP A 43 3.31 14.75 39.11
CA ASP A 43 3.00 13.93 40.29
C ASP A 43 4.21 13.09 40.75
N ALA A 44 4.97 12.53 39.80
CA ALA A 44 6.22 11.82 40.08
C ALA A 44 7.27 12.74 40.69
N LEU A 45 7.39 13.97 40.18
CA LEU A 45 8.29 15.00 40.74
C LEU A 45 7.83 15.47 42.12
N ALA A 46 6.52 15.66 42.34
CA ALA A 46 5.97 15.98 43.66
C ALA A 46 6.14 14.85 44.69
N SER A 47 6.30 13.60 44.21
CA SER A 47 6.64 12.46 45.07
C SER A 47 8.14 12.39 45.39
N LEU A 48 9.00 12.76 44.44
CA LEU A 48 10.45 12.90 44.67
C LEU A 48 10.79 14.09 45.57
N ASP A 49 10.08 15.21 45.45
CA ASP A 49 10.22 16.40 46.30
C ASP A 49 9.93 16.08 47.77
N ARG A 50 8.88 15.27 48.02
CA ARG A 50 8.57 14.74 49.35
C ARG A 50 9.60 13.75 49.88
N ALA A 51 10.32 13.04 49.01
CA ALA A 51 11.30 12.04 49.40
C ALA A 51 12.69 12.63 49.68
N VAL A 52 13.04 13.78 49.09
CA VAL A 52 14.41 14.32 49.11
C VAL A 52 14.55 15.60 49.93
N GLY A 53 13.45 16.22 50.39
CA GLY A 53 13.51 17.31 51.37
C GLY A 53 14.30 18.53 50.89
N MET A 54 14.26 18.85 49.59
CA MET A 54 14.95 20.02 49.05
C MET A 54 14.02 21.23 48.91
N PRO A 55 14.52 22.45 49.17
CA PRO A 55 13.71 23.65 49.10
C PRO A 55 13.27 23.92 47.65
N GLN A 56 11.97 24.16 47.50
CA GLN A 56 11.36 24.54 46.23
C GLN A 56 12.07 25.79 45.67
N GLY A 57 12.59 25.68 44.43
CA GLY A 57 13.13 26.82 43.69
C GLY A 57 14.61 26.79 43.32
N SER A 58 15.35 25.69 43.58
CA SER A 58 16.73 25.62 43.09
C SER A 58 16.77 25.53 41.56
N ALA A 59 17.65 26.32 40.93
CA ALA A 59 17.84 26.34 39.48
C ALA A 59 18.14 24.94 38.90
N ALA A 60 18.69 24.04 39.72
CA ALA A 60 18.98 22.65 39.37
C ALA A 60 17.71 21.83 39.08
N VAL A 61 16.65 21.97 39.90
CA VAL A 61 15.38 21.27 39.67
C VAL A 61 14.69 21.81 38.43
N ALA A 62 14.70 23.12 38.21
CA ALA A 62 14.15 23.74 37.01
C ALA A 62 14.89 23.28 35.72
N ALA A 63 16.22 23.20 35.78
CA ALA A 63 17.04 22.70 34.67
C ALA A 63 16.78 21.22 34.36
N ALA A 64 16.65 20.37 35.38
CA ALA A 64 16.34 18.96 35.21
C ALA A 64 14.95 18.74 34.58
N VAL A 65 13.95 19.52 35.00
CA VAL A 65 12.60 19.48 34.42
C VAL A 65 12.60 19.94 32.96
N ALA A 66 13.33 21.02 32.64
CA ALA A 66 13.47 21.50 31.27
C ALA A 66 14.15 20.46 30.37
N ALA A 67 15.22 19.83 30.84
CA ALA A 67 15.93 18.78 30.12
C ALA A 67 15.07 17.55 29.87
N ALA A 68 14.33 17.09 30.89
CA ALA A 68 13.38 15.98 30.76
C ALA A 68 12.25 16.31 29.76
N GLY A 69 11.72 17.54 29.79
CA GLY A 69 10.73 18.03 28.84
C GLY A 69 11.26 18.03 27.39
N LEU A 70 12.50 18.47 27.19
CA LEU A 70 13.15 18.51 25.88
C LEU A 70 13.38 17.09 25.32
N LEU A 71 13.86 16.16 26.14
CA LEU A 71 14.08 14.76 25.75
C LEU A 71 12.76 14.06 25.38
N LEU A 72 11.69 14.29 26.14
CA LEU A 72 10.36 13.77 25.81
C LEU A 72 9.81 14.38 24.51
N ALA A 73 9.95 15.70 24.33
CA ALA A 73 9.53 16.37 23.11
C ALA A 73 10.29 15.84 21.88
N TRP A 74 11.60 15.59 22.02
CA TRP A 74 12.43 15.04 20.96
C TRP A 74 12.05 13.58 20.64
N GLY A 75 11.85 12.74 21.65
CA GLY A 75 11.37 11.36 21.47
C GLY A 75 10.00 11.29 20.78
N VAL A 76 9.05 12.15 21.15
CA VAL A 76 7.73 12.25 20.50
C VAL A 76 7.84 12.79 19.07
N SER A 77 8.76 13.71 18.80
CA SER A 77 9.04 14.19 17.44
C SER A 77 9.64 13.07 16.57
N SER A 78 10.61 12.33 17.10
CA SER A 78 11.26 11.20 16.43
C SER A 78 10.26 10.10 16.07
N HIS A 79 9.42 9.66 17.02
CA HIS A 79 8.37 8.68 16.74
C HIS A 79 7.31 9.18 15.74
N ARG A 80 6.97 10.48 15.76
CA ARG A 80 6.06 11.06 14.76
C ARG A 80 6.68 11.07 13.36
N ASN A 81 7.97 11.39 13.26
CA ASN A 81 8.69 11.35 11.99
C ASN A 81 8.79 9.92 11.46
N GLU A 82 9.12 8.95 12.30
CA GLU A 82 9.15 7.53 11.94
C GLU A 82 7.77 7.03 11.47
N ALA A 83 6.70 7.33 12.21
CA ALA A 83 5.34 6.97 11.82
C ALA A 83 4.92 7.62 10.50
N ARG A 84 5.32 8.87 10.26
CA ARG A 84 5.05 9.59 9.01
C ARG A 84 5.80 8.95 7.83
N ILE A 85 7.08 8.62 7.99
CA ILE A 85 7.89 7.95 6.96
C ILE A 85 7.31 6.58 6.64
N LYS A 86 6.98 5.78 7.66
CA LYS A 86 6.33 4.46 7.49
C LYS A 86 5.03 4.59 6.71
N LYS A 87 4.20 5.58 7.05
CA LYS A 87 2.95 5.85 6.33
C LYS A 87 3.19 6.22 4.87
N ILE A 88 4.15 7.11 4.57
CA ILE A 88 4.48 7.49 3.19
C ILE A 88 4.90 6.27 2.37
N ILE A 89 5.72 5.39 2.93
CA ILE A 89 6.16 4.16 2.26
C ILE A 89 4.98 3.22 2.02
N GLN A 90 4.10 3.05 3.01
CA GLN A 90 2.88 2.24 2.87
C GLN A 90 1.94 2.79 1.80
N ASP A 91 1.68 4.10 1.82
CA ASP A 91 0.84 4.77 0.83
C ASP A 91 1.44 4.65 -0.59
N ALA A 92 2.76 4.77 -0.73
CA ALA A 92 3.45 4.58 -2.01
C ALA A 92 3.35 3.15 -2.53
N ARG A 93 3.49 2.14 -1.65
CA ARG A 93 3.30 0.72 -2.00
C ARG A 93 1.87 0.44 -2.42
N ALA A 94 0.89 0.92 -1.66
CA ALA A 94 -0.52 0.73 -1.99
C ALA A 94 -0.90 1.38 -3.32
N ARG A 95 -0.39 2.59 -3.62
CA ARG A 95 -0.59 3.23 -4.94
C ARG A 95 0.05 2.43 -6.06
N ARG A 96 1.25 1.90 -5.85
CA ARG A 96 1.95 1.05 -6.83
C ARG A 96 1.17 -0.24 -7.10
N GLU A 97 0.70 -0.92 -6.05
CA GLU A 97 -0.12 -2.12 -6.18
C GLU A 97 -1.41 -1.85 -6.93
N ALA A 98 -2.13 -0.78 -6.58
CA ALA A 98 -3.36 -0.38 -7.29
C ALA A 98 -3.10 -0.05 -8.77
N ARG A 99 -2.00 0.66 -9.09
CA ARG A 99 -1.64 0.95 -10.49
C ARG A 99 -1.27 -0.31 -11.26
N MET A 100 -0.47 -1.19 -10.65
CA MET A 100 -0.08 -2.47 -11.25
C MET A 100 -1.28 -3.38 -11.50
N GLN A 101 -2.29 -3.39 -10.62
CA GLN A 101 -3.55 -4.12 -10.84
C GLN A 101 -4.30 -3.60 -12.07
N LEU A 102 -4.44 -2.28 -12.21
CA LEU A 102 -5.11 -1.67 -13.37
C LEU A 102 -4.36 -1.97 -14.67
N ASP A 103 -3.03 -1.88 -14.66
CA ASP A 103 -2.19 -2.17 -15.81
C ASP A 103 -2.23 -3.64 -16.20
N THR A 104 -2.23 -4.55 -15.22
CA THR A 104 -2.33 -6.00 -15.46
C THR A 104 -3.70 -6.36 -16.04
N ALA A 105 -4.78 -5.78 -15.51
CA ALA A 105 -6.13 -5.98 -16.05
C ALA A 105 -6.26 -5.47 -17.49
N ALA A 106 -5.64 -4.32 -17.81
CA ALA A 106 -5.62 -3.80 -19.17
C ALA A 106 -4.86 -4.72 -20.13
N LEU A 107 -3.74 -5.30 -19.67
CA LEU A 107 -2.95 -6.27 -20.44
C LEU A 107 -3.74 -7.56 -20.69
N GLU A 108 -4.35 -8.13 -19.65
CA GLU A 108 -5.18 -9.35 -19.77
C GLU A 108 -6.35 -9.16 -20.75
N ALA A 109 -7.00 -7.99 -20.72
CA ALA A 109 -8.07 -7.67 -21.65
C ALA A 109 -7.59 -7.58 -23.12
N VAL A 110 -6.34 -7.16 -23.35
CA VAL A 110 -5.73 -7.15 -24.69
C VAL A 110 -5.35 -8.56 -25.11
N GLU A 111 -4.72 -9.33 -24.23
CA GLU A 111 -4.32 -10.72 -24.53
C GLU A 111 -5.53 -11.60 -24.86
N ALA A 112 -6.64 -11.45 -24.15
CA ALA A 112 -7.89 -12.14 -24.47
C ALA A 112 -8.36 -11.83 -25.91
N LYS A 113 -8.30 -10.56 -26.33
CA LYS A 113 -8.65 -10.16 -27.70
C LYS A 113 -7.66 -10.69 -28.74
N LEU A 114 -6.38 -10.78 -28.40
CA LEU A 114 -5.37 -11.34 -29.29
C LEU A 114 -5.56 -12.84 -29.51
N LEU A 115 -5.89 -13.58 -28.45
CA LEU A 115 -6.26 -14.99 -28.51
C LEU A 115 -7.48 -15.21 -29.43
N ASP A 116 -8.52 -14.38 -29.27
CA ASP A 116 -9.73 -14.46 -30.10
C ASP A 116 -9.45 -14.14 -31.58
N SER A 117 -8.46 -13.30 -31.87
CA SER A 117 -8.12 -12.88 -33.23
C SER A 117 -7.41 -13.97 -34.07
N GLY A 118 -7.00 -15.09 -33.47
CA GLY A 118 -6.36 -16.21 -34.16
C GLY A 118 -4.99 -15.91 -34.78
N LYS A 119 -4.49 -14.67 -34.70
CA LYS A 119 -3.14 -14.28 -35.10
C LYS A 119 -2.13 -14.72 -34.03
N ALA A 120 -1.88 -16.02 -33.97
CA ALA A 120 -0.86 -16.58 -33.10
C ALA A 120 0.54 -16.27 -33.66
N ILE A 121 1.09 -15.13 -33.27
CA ILE A 121 2.52 -14.86 -33.46
C ILE A 121 3.25 -15.48 -32.27
N ASP A 122 4.30 -16.26 -32.56
CA ASP A 122 5.12 -16.88 -31.52
C ASP A 122 5.80 -15.80 -30.67
N ALA A 123 5.35 -15.67 -29.42
CA ALA A 123 5.91 -14.73 -28.45
C ALA A 123 7.41 -14.95 -28.23
N GLY A 124 7.89 -16.19 -28.34
CA GLY A 124 9.30 -16.54 -28.24
C GLY A 124 10.11 -15.93 -29.40
N LEU A 125 9.56 -15.94 -30.60
CA LEU A 125 10.17 -15.32 -31.77
C LEU A 125 10.25 -13.80 -31.61
N VAL A 126 9.16 -13.14 -31.22
CA VAL A 126 9.09 -11.67 -31.08
C VAL A 126 10.12 -11.13 -30.10
N LEU A 127 10.29 -11.78 -28.94
CA LEU A 127 11.20 -11.31 -27.88
C LEU A 127 12.69 -11.44 -28.23
N THR A 128 13.04 -12.16 -29.30
CA THR A 128 14.43 -12.34 -29.74
C THR A 128 14.83 -11.41 -30.90
N LYS A 129 13.86 -10.72 -31.50
CA LYS A 129 14.11 -9.80 -32.62
C LYS A 129 14.70 -8.48 -32.12
N SER A 130 15.54 -7.88 -32.96
CA SER A 130 16.04 -6.52 -32.74
C SER A 130 14.93 -5.49 -32.93
N ALA A 131 15.11 -4.29 -32.37
CA ALA A 131 14.13 -3.20 -32.50
C ALA A 131 13.86 -2.82 -33.98
N VAL A 132 14.88 -2.91 -34.83
CA VAL A 132 14.75 -2.62 -36.27
C VAL A 132 13.92 -3.68 -36.99
N GLU A 133 14.13 -4.96 -36.67
CA GLU A 133 13.31 -6.05 -37.21
C GLU A 133 11.85 -5.93 -36.76
N LEU A 134 11.63 -5.63 -35.48
CA LEU A 134 10.30 -5.42 -34.93
C LEU A 134 9.59 -4.24 -35.61
N GLY A 135 10.29 -3.14 -35.84
CA GLY A 135 9.73 -1.99 -36.57
C GLY A 135 9.33 -2.36 -38.00
N LYS A 136 10.12 -3.20 -38.69
CA LYS A 136 9.75 -3.72 -40.02
C LYS A 136 8.53 -4.62 -39.96
N MET A 137 8.45 -5.52 -38.98
CA MET A 137 7.30 -6.42 -38.80
C MET A 137 6.01 -5.65 -38.50
N VAL A 138 6.10 -4.54 -37.76
CA VAL A 138 4.96 -3.64 -37.53
C VAL A 138 4.56 -2.94 -38.83
N ALA A 139 5.53 -2.37 -39.56
CA ALA A 139 5.28 -1.68 -40.83
C ALA A 139 4.71 -2.63 -41.92
N SER A 140 5.14 -3.89 -41.94
CA SER A 140 4.63 -4.92 -42.85
C SER A 140 3.31 -5.54 -42.41
N ARG A 141 2.75 -5.11 -41.26
CA ARG A 141 1.53 -5.65 -40.63
C ARG A 141 1.61 -7.14 -40.26
N GLU A 142 2.82 -7.68 -40.14
CA GLU A 142 3.05 -9.03 -39.62
C GLU A 142 2.67 -9.13 -38.14
N ILE A 143 2.96 -8.07 -37.36
CA ILE A 143 2.56 -7.91 -35.97
C ILE A 143 1.92 -6.53 -35.77
N THR A 144 0.90 -6.45 -34.92
CA THR A 144 0.33 -5.15 -34.53
C THR A 144 1.16 -4.54 -33.40
N SER A 145 1.21 -3.22 -33.33
CA SER A 145 1.90 -2.48 -32.27
C SER A 145 1.34 -2.86 -30.90
N VAL A 146 0.02 -3.04 -30.81
CA VAL A 146 -0.65 -3.49 -29.57
C VAL A 146 -0.17 -4.88 -29.15
N ALA A 147 -0.05 -5.83 -30.07
CA ALA A 147 0.45 -7.17 -29.75
C ALA A 147 1.91 -7.13 -29.30
N LEU A 148 2.74 -6.34 -29.99
CA LEU A 148 4.14 -6.15 -29.63
C LEU A 148 4.30 -5.63 -28.21
N VAL A 149 3.60 -4.55 -27.86
CA VAL A 149 3.63 -3.97 -26.50
C VAL A 149 3.13 -4.97 -25.47
N ALA A 150 2.07 -5.72 -25.77
CA ALA A 150 1.55 -6.74 -24.86
C ALA A 150 2.59 -7.83 -24.56
N PHE A 151 3.30 -8.35 -25.56
CA PHE A 151 4.34 -9.36 -25.36
C PHE A 151 5.48 -8.85 -24.46
N PHE A 152 5.96 -7.63 -24.69
CA PHE A 152 7.00 -7.04 -23.85
C PHE A 152 6.52 -6.71 -22.44
N ALA A 153 5.29 -6.21 -22.28
CA ALA A 153 4.69 -5.95 -20.97
C ALA A 153 4.53 -7.25 -20.15
N ARG A 154 4.06 -8.32 -20.78
CA ARG A 154 3.96 -9.65 -20.14
C ARG A 154 5.34 -10.16 -19.73
N ARG A 155 6.33 -10.07 -20.61
CA ARG A 155 7.71 -10.47 -20.30
C ARG A 155 8.29 -9.64 -19.14
N ALA A 156 8.04 -8.33 -19.13
CA ALA A 156 8.47 -7.43 -18.08
C ALA A 156 7.89 -7.85 -16.72
N LEU A 157 6.59 -8.18 -16.64
CA LEU A 157 5.96 -8.70 -15.43
C LEU A 157 6.58 -10.03 -14.96
N THR A 158 6.80 -10.98 -15.87
CA THR A 158 7.39 -12.28 -15.54
C THR A 158 8.80 -12.14 -14.96
N VAL A 159 9.63 -11.28 -15.54
CA VAL A 159 11.04 -11.13 -15.12
C VAL A 159 11.19 -10.22 -13.90
N ASN A 160 10.29 -9.24 -13.74
CA ASN A 160 10.38 -8.27 -12.65
C ASN A 160 10.23 -8.92 -11.27
N GLY A 161 9.56 -10.07 -11.15
CA GLY A 161 9.51 -10.82 -9.90
C GLY A 161 10.88 -11.21 -9.36
N ALA A 162 11.85 -11.49 -10.24
CA ALA A 162 13.22 -11.83 -9.87
C ALA A 162 14.14 -10.61 -9.80
N LEU A 163 14.00 -9.68 -10.76
CA LEU A 163 14.92 -8.53 -10.87
C LEU A 163 14.50 -7.33 -10.02
N ASN A 164 13.21 -7.18 -9.71
CA ASN A 164 12.62 -5.99 -9.08
C ASN A 164 13.11 -4.68 -9.71
N ALA A 165 13.26 -4.67 -11.03
CA ALA A 165 13.81 -3.56 -11.81
C ALA A 165 12.75 -2.48 -12.13
N ILE A 166 11.47 -2.84 -12.09
CA ILE A 166 10.35 -1.96 -12.46
C ILE A 166 9.79 -1.33 -11.19
N THR A 167 10.05 -0.04 -10.99
CA THR A 167 9.50 0.73 -9.87
C THR A 167 8.07 1.19 -10.11
N GLU A 168 7.69 1.38 -11.37
CA GLU A 168 6.38 1.87 -11.81
C GLU A 168 6.02 1.28 -13.17
N THR A 169 4.74 1.01 -13.39
CA THR A 169 4.20 0.50 -14.67
C THR A 169 3.37 1.57 -15.37
N CYS A 170 3.38 1.53 -16.70
CA CYS A 170 2.60 2.40 -17.58
C CYS A 170 1.92 1.62 -18.72
N PHE A 171 1.65 0.33 -18.52
CA PHE A 171 1.22 -0.56 -19.60
C PHE A 171 -0.10 -0.12 -20.24
N ARG A 172 -1.05 0.40 -19.46
CA ARG A 172 -2.31 0.91 -20.00
C ARG A 172 -2.10 2.08 -20.96
N GLU A 173 -1.20 3.00 -20.62
CA GLU A 173 -0.86 4.16 -21.46
C GLU A 173 -0.14 3.71 -22.73
N ALA A 174 0.86 2.83 -22.58
CA ALA A 174 1.59 2.27 -23.72
C ALA A 174 0.68 1.48 -24.68
N LEU A 175 -0.28 0.70 -24.15
CA LEU A 175 -1.27 -0.01 -24.95
C LEU A 175 -2.24 0.94 -25.66
N ALA A 176 -2.56 2.10 -25.06
CA ALA A 176 -3.40 3.11 -25.70
C ALA A 176 -2.64 3.80 -26.85
N GLU A 177 -1.38 4.18 -26.64
CA GLU A 177 -0.52 4.74 -27.69
C GLU A 177 -0.32 3.75 -28.85
N ALA A 178 -0.10 2.47 -28.53
CA ALA A 178 0.05 1.43 -29.54
C ALA A 178 -1.20 1.28 -30.42
N ARG A 179 -2.41 1.44 -29.86
CA ARG A 179 -3.66 1.45 -30.65
C ARG A 179 -3.70 2.60 -31.63
N LEU A 180 -3.28 3.79 -31.20
CA LEU A 180 -3.22 4.96 -32.08
C LEU A 180 -2.25 4.72 -33.24
N VAL A 181 -1.11 4.07 -32.98
CA VAL A 181 -0.16 3.71 -34.05
C VAL A 181 -0.80 2.75 -35.04
N ASP A 182 -1.46 1.69 -34.57
CA ASP A 182 -2.13 0.73 -35.44
C ASP A 182 -3.25 1.40 -36.26
N GLU A 183 -4.04 2.30 -35.66
CA GLU A 183 -5.06 3.10 -36.36
C GLU A 183 -4.43 4.00 -37.44
N HIS A 184 -3.28 4.63 -37.17
CA HIS A 184 -2.57 5.43 -38.16
C HIS A 184 -2.07 4.56 -39.32
N LEU A 185 -1.46 3.42 -39.02
CA LEU A 185 -0.98 2.47 -40.03
C LEU A 185 -2.13 1.92 -40.89
N ASP A 186 -3.31 1.72 -40.32
CA ASP A 186 -4.50 1.29 -41.06
C ASP A 186 -5.08 2.40 -41.95
N SER A 187 -4.98 3.67 -41.53
CA SER A 187 -5.42 4.83 -42.33
C SER A 187 -4.52 5.16 -43.52
N GLY A 188 -3.34 4.53 -43.63
CA GLY A 188 -2.37 4.79 -44.71
C GLY A 188 -1.72 6.17 -44.64
N SER A 189 -1.83 6.88 -43.52
CA SER A 189 -1.16 8.15 -43.30
C SER A 189 0.28 7.91 -42.86
N ASP A 190 1.23 8.21 -43.74
CA ASP A 190 2.65 8.18 -43.38
C ASP A 190 2.91 9.21 -42.26
N PRO A 191 3.68 8.86 -41.21
CA PRO A 191 4.05 9.80 -40.13
C PRO A 191 5.00 10.91 -40.58
N LYS A 192 5.32 10.95 -41.88
CA LYS A 192 6.01 12.04 -42.56
C LYS A 192 5.15 12.43 -43.75
N GLY A 193 4.44 13.56 -43.63
CA GLY A 193 4.02 14.31 -44.81
C GLY A 193 5.22 14.71 -45.65
#